data_AF-A0A534Q5W8-F1
#
_entry.id   AF-A0A534Q5W8-F1
#
_cell.length_a   1.000
_cell.length_b   1.000
_cell.length_c   1.000
_cell.angle_alpha   90.00
_cell.angle_beta   90.00
_cell.angle_gamma   90.00
#
_symmetry.space_group_name_H-M   'P 1'
#
loop_
_entity.id
_entity.type
_entity.pdbx_description
1 polymer ?
#
loop_
_entity_poly.entity_id
_entity_poly.type
_entity_poly.pdbx_seq_one_letter_code
_entity_poly.pdbx_strand_id
1 'polypeptide(L)'
;NTSAPLHRDVAENLFFQIVGRKRFFLYPPAASPWLYSNPFRSGLPNYSRFDAEAPDYDRFPLSREVRPVEMVLHPGDALYLPSRWWHQTRSLELSASYNFWWADGALAVIVRAAEFVKRKRGLEIYGLESGLAARGAVPQ
;
A
#
# COMPACT_ATOMS: atom_id res chain seq x y z
N ASN A 1 -12.13 9.61 10.83
CA ASN A 1 -11.22 8.45 10.82
C ASN A 1 -11.10 7.89 9.42
N THR A 2 -9.88 7.86 8.89
CA THR A 2 -9.55 7.37 7.53
C THR A 2 -9.07 5.92 7.57
N SER A 3 -9.38 5.15 6.54
CA SER A 3 -8.90 3.77 6.36
C SER A 3 -8.49 3.51 4.92
N ALA A 4 -7.41 2.75 4.74
CA ALA A 4 -7.03 2.18 3.47
C ALA A 4 -7.41 0.70 3.48
N PRO A 5 -8.31 0.23 2.59
CA PRO A 5 -8.72 -1.17 2.52
C PRO A 5 -7.53 -2.12 2.27
N LEU A 6 -7.72 -3.41 2.50
CA LEU A 6 -6.69 -4.41 2.28
C LEU A 6 -6.21 -4.41 0.82
N HIS A 7 -4.94 -4.11 0.60
CA HIS A 7 -4.30 -4.08 -0.71
C HIS A 7 -2.84 -4.47 -0.61
N ARG A 8 -2.19 -4.60 -1.77
CA ARG A 8 -0.75 -4.78 -1.88
C ARG A 8 -0.16 -3.84 -2.91
N ASP A 9 1.09 -3.50 -2.72
CA ASP A 9 1.84 -2.65 -3.63
C ASP A 9 2.98 -3.40 -4.31
N VAL A 10 3.37 -2.92 -5.49
CA VAL A 10 4.47 -3.53 -6.25
C VAL A 10 5.82 -2.97 -5.80
N ALA A 11 5.88 -1.72 -5.37
CA ALA A 11 7.10 -1.11 -4.87
C ALA A 11 7.38 -1.56 -3.43
N GLU A 12 8.63 -1.41 -3.02
CA GLU A 12 9.03 -1.43 -1.61
C GLU A 12 8.56 -0.14 -0.93
N ASN A 13 8.24 -0.21 0.37
CA ASN A 13 7.80 0.94 1.13
C ASN A 13 8.41 0.96 2.54
N LEU A 14 8.96 2.11 2.94
CA LEU A 14 9.31 2.41 4.31
C LEU A 14 8.34 3.47 4.85
N PHE A 15 7.46 3.02 5.75
CA PHE A 15 6.41 3.82 6.34
C PHE A 15 6.88 4.41 7.67
N PHE A 16 6.67 5.71 7.87
CA PHE A 16 6.96 6.42 9.12
C PHE A 16 5.71 7.06 9.68
N GLN A 17 5.41 6.79 10.94
CA GLN A 17 4.29 7.41 11.62
C GLN A 17 4.77 8.69 12.33
N ILE A 18 4.19 9.84 11.97
CA ILE A 18 4.67 11.17 12.43
C ILE A 18 3.75 11.75 13.50
N VAL A 19 2.43 11.70 13.28
CA VAL A 19 1.42 12.25 14.21
C VAL A 19 0.30 11.22 14.39
N GLY A 20 -0.20 11.08 15.62
CA GLY A 20 -1.26 10.12 15.96
C GLY A 20 -0.84 8.66 15.73
N ARG A 21 -1.79 7.74 15.91
CA ARG A 21 -1.57 6.29 15.76
C ARG A 21 -2.28 5.71 14.55
N LYS A 22 -1.66 4.67 13.98
CA LYS A 22 -2.22 3.92 12.85
C LYS A 22 -2.13 2.42 13.10
N ARG A 23 -3.26 1.73 13.00
CA ARG A 23 -3.35 0.27 13.08
C ARG A 23 -3.10 -0.34 11.70
N PHE A 24 -2.33 -1.41 11.66
CA PHE A 24 -2.01 -2.20 10.47
C PHE A 24 -2.42 -3.65 10.66
N PHE A 25 -2.98 -4.25 9.61
CA PHE A 25 -3.13 -5.69 9.45
C PHE A 25 -2.26 -6.12 8.29
N LEU A 26 -1.30 -7.01 8.52
CA LEU A 26 -0.28 -7.40 7.55
C LEU A 26 -0.39 -8.89 7.22
N TYR A 27 -0.31 -9.23 5.94
CA TYR A 27 -0.20 -10.62 5.49
C TYR A 27 0.93 -10.78 4.47
N PRO A 28 1.65 -11.91 4.49
CA PRO A 28 2.69 -12.18 3.51
C PRO A 28 2.08 -12.35 2.10
N PRO A 29 2.86 -12.15 1.02
CA PRO A 29 2.39 -12.35 -0.35
C PRO A 29 1.80 -13.76 -0.59
N ALA A 30 2.34 -14.77 0.10
CA ALA A 30 1.85 -16.15 0.05
C ALA A 30 0.37 -16.28 0.47
N ALA A 31 -0.15 -15.37 1.29
CA ALA A 31 -1.55 -15.36 1.74
C ALA A 31 -2.56 -15.03 0.63
N SER A 32 -2.12 -14.59 -0.55
CA SER A 32 -3.00 -14.13 -1.64
C SER A 32 -4.20 -15.05 -1.95
N PRO A 33 -4.06 -16.40 -2.00
CA PRO A 33 -5.19 -17.29 -2.28
C PRO A 33 -6.35 -17.19 -1.27
N TRP A 34 -6.08 -16.77 -0.03
CA TRP A 34 -7.05 -16.68 1.05
C TRP A 34 -7.58 -15.25 1.27
N LEU A 35 -7.06 -14.27 0.52
CA LEU A 35 -7.39 -12.85 0.71
C LEU A 35 -8.26 -12.30 -0.43
N TYR A 36 -8.95 -13.14 -1.20
CA TYR A 36 -10.01 -12.72 -2.13
C TYR A 36 -9.71 -11.46 -2.95
N SER A 37 -8.56 -11.46 -3.63
CA SER A 37 -8.15 -10.35 -4.49
C SER A 37 -9.22 -10.02 -5.53
N ASN A 38 -9.28 -8.76 -5.94
CA ASN A 38 -10.16 -8.34 -7.01
C ASN A 38 -9.80 -9.03 -8.33
N PRO A 39 -10.81 -9.29 -9.20
CA PRO A 39 -10.53 -9.86 -10.52
C PRO A 39 -9.57 -8.96 -11.29
N PHE A 40 -8.73 -9.56 -12.13
CA PHE A 40 -7.71 -8.83 -12.89
C PHE A 40 -8.27 -7.65 -13.71
N ARG A 41 -9.51 -7.78 -14.20
CA ARG A 41 -10.20 -6.77 -15.03
C ARG A 41 -10.97 -5.69 -14.25
N SER A 42 -10.88 -5.68 -12.91
CA SER A 42 -11.62 -4.74 -12.04
C SER A 42 -11.06 -3.31 -12.00
N GLY A 43 -9.92 -3.05 -12.64
CA GLY A 43 -9.21 -1.76 -12.53
C GLY A 43 -8.39 -1.61 -11.23
N LEU A 44 -8.73 -2.36 -10.17
CA LEU A 44 -8.04 -2.38 -8.88
C LEU A 44 -7.67 -3.81 -8.45
N PRO A 45 -6.93 -4.58 -9.29
CA PRO A 45 -6.65 -6.00 -9.04
C PRO A 45 -5.70 -6.25 -7.85
N ASN A 46 -5.04 -5.20 -7.34
CA ASN A 46 -4.17 -5.25 -6.18
C ASN A 46 -4.92 -5.06 -4.85
N TYR A 47 -6.22 -4.77 -4.88
CA TYR A 47 -7.09 -4.68 -3.70
C TYR A 47 -7.78 -6.02 -3.43
N SER A 48 -8.13 -6.22 -2.17
CA SER A 48 -8.93 -7.34 -1.67
C SER A 48 -10.37 -6.91 -1.41
N ARG A 49 -11.31 -7.87 -1.52
CA ARG A 49 -12.68 -7.70 -1.03
C ARG A 49 -12.86 -8.08 0.43
N PHE A 50 -11.87 -8.74 1.02
CA PHE A 50 -11.86 -9.16 2.42
C PHE A 50 -11.43 -7.98 3.30
N ASP A 51 -12.19 -7.74 4.36
CA ASP A 51 -11.88 -6.75 5.39
C ASP A 51 -11.26 -7.46 6.59
N ALA A 52 -10.00 -7.15 6.90
CA ALA A 52 -9.29 -7.76 8.02
C ALA A 52 -9.73 -7.21 9.38
N GLU A 53 -10.29 -5.99 9.43
CA GLU A 53 -10.77 -5.35 10.66
C GLU A 53 -12.18 -5.84 11.03
N ALA A 54 -13.00 -6.17 10.03
CA ALA A 54 -14.32 -6.77 10.20
C ALA A 54 -14.52 -8.01 9.29
N PRO A 55 -13.90 -9.17 9.61
CA PRO A 55 -13.98 -10.36 8.77
C PRO A 55 -15.39 -10.93 8.63
N ASP A 56 -15.92 -10.93 7.39
CA ASP A 56 -17.12 -11.69 7.01
C ASP A 56 -16.70 -13.06 6.47
N TYR A 57 -16.59 -14.04 7.37
CA TYR A 57 -16.13 -15.36 6.97
C TYR A 57 -17.23 -16.23 6.33
N ASP A 58 -18.50 -15.81 6.34
CA ASP A 58 -19.52 -16.53 5.59
C ASP A 58 -19.38 -16.23 4.09
N ARG A 59 -19.03 -14.99 3.76
CA ARG A 59 -18.69 -14.57 2.40
C ARG A 59 -17.27 -14.92 1.98
N PHE A 60 -16.32 -14.92 2.93
CA PHE A 60 -14.88 -15.15 2.68
C PHE A 60 -14.32 -16.32 3.51
N PRO A 61 -14.85 -17.55 3.34
CA PRO A 61 -14.55 -18.66 4.24
C PRO A 61 -13.08 -19.09 4.27
N LEU A 62 -12.35 -18.97 3.16
CA LEU A 62 -10.94 -19.31 3.07
C LEU A 62 -10.06 -18.39 3.94
N SER A 63 -10.51 -17.18 4.24
CA SER A 63 -9.74 -16.25 5.07
C SER A 63 -9.59 -16.73 6.52
N ARG A 64 -10.33 -17.76 6.95
CA ARG A 64 -10.11 -18.42 8.25
C ARG A 64 -8.74 -19.13 8.36
N GLU A 65 -8.17 -19.52 7.22
CA GLU A 65 -6.91 -20.27 7.15
C GLU A 65 -5.67 -19.39 7.31
N VAL A 66 -5.84 -18.06 7.36
CA VAL A 66 -4.74 -17.12 7.46
C VAL A 66 -5.01 -16.09 8.54
N ARG A 67 -3.98 -15.74 9.32
CA ARG A 67 -4.05 -14.71 10.35
C ARG A 67 -3.15 -13.52 10.00
N PRO A 68 -3.59 -12.29 10.27
CA PRO A 68 -2.74 -11.13 10.11
C PRO A 68 -1.68 -11.08 11.20
N VAL A 69 -0.55 -10.46 10.89
CA VAL A 69 0.23 -9.77 11.91
C VAL A 69 -0.44 -8.42 12.12
N GLU A 70 -0.92 -8.18 13.33
CA GLU A 70 -1.56 -6.93 13.70
C GLU A 70 -0.62 -6.06 14.54
N MET A 71 -0.57 -4.76 14.25
CA MET A 71 0.22 -3.82 15.03
C MET A 71 -0.37 -2.41 15.02
N VAL A 72 0.01 -1.60 15.99
CA VAL A 72 -0.29 -0.17 16.05
C VAL A 72 1.04 0.58 16.03
N LEU A 73 1.21 1.45 15.03
CA LEU A 73 2.34 2.36 14.97
C LEU A 73 2.02 3.64 15.72
N HIS A 74 2.96 4.08 16.53
CA HIS A 74 2.98 5.32 17.30
C HIS A 74 3.86 6.37 16.62
N PRO A 75 3.72 7.67 16.97
CA PRO A 75 4.64 8.69 16.49
C PRO A 75 6.11 8.33 16.77
N GLY A 76 6.93 8.33 15.72
CA GLY A 76 8.34 7.93 15.77
C GLY A 76 8.61 6.51 15.27
N ASP A 77 7.59 5.66 15.16
CA ASP A 77 7.74 4.30 14.66
C ASP A 77 7.94 4.29 13.14
N ALA A 78 8.75 3.32 12.69
CA ALA A 78 8.94 2.99 11.29
C ALA A 78 8.55 1.53 11.03
N LEU A 79 7.91 1.29 9.88
CA LEU A 79 7.55 -0.02 9.40
C LEU A 79 8.09 -0.20 7.98
N TYR A 80 8.97 -1.18 7.82
CA TYR A 80 9.32 -1.66 6.48
C TYR A 80 8.24 -2.61 5.97
N LEU A 81 7.66 -2.26 4.82
CA LEU A 81 6.65 -3.04 4.09
C LEU A 81 7.29 -3.58 2.82
N PRO A 82 7.67 -4.87 2.79
CA PRO A 82 8.28 -5.44 1.61
C PRO A 82 7.28 -5.50 0.44
N SER A 83 7.79 -5.48 -0.79
CA SER A 83 6.99 -5.57 -2.00
C SER A 83 5.96 -6.72 -1.94
N ARG A 84 4.74 -6.40 -2.38
CA ARG A 84 3.58 -7.30 -2.48
C ARG A 84 3.00 -7.81 -1.17
N TRP A 85 3.46 -7.30 -0.02
CA TRP A 85 2.80 -7.56 1.25
C TRP A 85 1.41 -6.94 1.26
N TRP A 86 0.46 -7.74 1.71
CA TRP A 86 -0.91 -7.28 1.90
C TRP A 86 -0.99 -6.49 3.18
N HIS A 87 -1.61 -5.31 3.12
CA HIS A 87 -1.79 -4.46 4.27
C HIS A 87 -3.12 -3.70 4.22
N GLN A 88 -3.77 -3.60 5.38
CA GLN A 88 -4.92 -2.73 5.63
C GLN A 88 -4.55 -1.77 6.75
N THR A 89 -4.97 -0.51 6.63
CA THR A 89 -4.63 0.51 7.63
C THR A 89 -5.84 1.27 8.13
N ARG A 90 -5.82 1.62 9.42
CA ARG A 90 -6.83 2.44 10.07
C ARG A 90 -6.17 3.50 10.93
N SER A 91 -6.45 4.78 10.64
CA SER A 91 -6.08 5.87 11.53
C SER A 91 -6.98 5.81 12.76
N LEU A 92 -6.38 5.72 13.95
CA LEU A 92 -7.14 5.63 15.21
C LEU A 92 -7.58 7.01 15.71
N GLU A 93 -6.84 8.05 15.31
CA GLU A 93 -7.07 9.46 15.62
C GLU A 93 -6.61 10.35 14.45
N LEU A 94 -6.62 11.68 14.62
CA LEU A 94 -6.00 12.57 13.64
C LEU A 94 -4.53 12.15 13.45
N SER A 95 -4.17 11.78 12.23
CA SER A 95 -2.87 11.16 11.96
C SER A 95 -2.20 11.72 10.72
N ALA A 96 -0.87 11.82 10.77
CA ALA A 96 -0.01 12.11 9.63
C ALA A 96 1.15 11.11 9.57
N SER A 97 1.50 10.70 8.35
CA SER A 97 2.52 9.68 8.10
C SER A 97 3.31 10.04 6.84
N TYR A 98 4.54 9.58 6.76
CA TYR A 98 5.39 9.68 5.58
C TYR A 98 5.68 8.30 5.02
N ASN A 99 5.73 8.17 3.70
CA ASN A 99 6.09 6.92 3.05
C ASN A 99 7.23 7.18 2.07
N PHE A 100 8.24 6.33 2.10
CA PHE A 100 9.32 6.32 1.12
C PHE A 100 9.21 5.07 0.25
N TRP A 101 8.97 5.27 -1.05
CA TRP A 101 8.72 4.19 -2.01
C TRP A 101 9.89 4.03 -2.97
N TRP A 102 10.31 2.80 -3.23
CA TRP A 102 11.32 2.52 -4.25
C TRP A 102 11.08 1.18 -4.92
N ALA A 103 11.72 0.97 -6.06
CA ALA A 103 11.77 -0.31 -6.74
C ALA A 103 13.12 -0.45 -7.44
N ASP A 104 13.68 -1.65 -7.44
CA ASP A 104 14.93 -1.98 -8.12
C ASP A 104 14.75 -3.11 -9.15
N GLY A 105 15.80 -3.38 -9.93
CA GLY A 105 15.85 -4.47 -10.88
C GLY A 105 14.62 -4.59 -11.79
N ALA A 106 14.06 -5.81 -11.86
CA ALA A 106 12.88 -6.09 -12.67
C ALA A 106 11.61 -5.37 -12.17
N LEU A 107 11.49 -5.12 -10.86
CA LEU A 107 10.34 -4.39 -10.30
C LEU A 107 10.33 -2.93 -10.77
N ALA A 108 11.50 -2.30 -10.90
CA ALA A 108 11.61 -0.94 -11.42
C ALA A 108 11.03 -0.81 -12.84
N VAL A 109 11.26 -1.81 -13.71
CA VAL A 109 10.70 -1.83 -15.06
C VAL A 109 9.16 -1.92 -15.00
N ILE A 110 8.62 -2.80 -14.16
CA ILE A 110 7.18 -2.99 -14.00
C ILE A 110 6.52 -1.71 -13.45
N VAL A 111 7.10 -1.11 -12.41
CA VAL A 111 6.58 0.13 -11.81
C VAL A 111 6.60 1.26 -12.84
N ARG A 112 7.70 1.45 -13.57
CA ARG A 112 7.79 2.49 -14.62
C ARG A 112 6.78 2.28 -15.74
N ALA A 113 6.54 1.03 -16.16
CA ALA A 113 5.53 0.70 -17.16
C ALA A 113 4.11 1.00 -16.65
N ALA A 114 3.79 0.63 -15.41
CA ALA A 114 2.52 0.93 -14.78
C ALA A 114 2.28 2.46 -14.70
N GLU A 115 3.29 3.22 -14.26
CA GLU A 115 3.23 4.68 -14.20
C GLU A 115 3.07 5.33 -15.58
N PHE A 116 3.72 4.78 -16.61
CA PHE A 116 3.52 5.24 -17.99
C PHE A 116 2.06 5.05 -18.45
N VAL A 117 1.48 3.87 -18.20
CA VAL A 117 0.09 3.58 -18.55
C VAL A 117 -0.88 4.49 -17.80
N LYS A 118 -0.66 4.69 -16.49
CA LYS A 118 -1.47 5.62 -15.68
C LYS A 118 -1.45 7.04 -16.26
N ARG A 119 -0.27 7.59 -16.56
CA ARG A 119 -0.11 8.91 -17.19
C ARG A 119 -0.85 9.00 -18.52
N LYS A 120 -0.69 8.00 -19.39
CA LYS A 120 -1.40 7.97 -20.70
C LYS A 120 -2.92 7.89 -20.57
N ARG A 121 -3.43 7.42 -19.44
CA ARG A 121 -4.87 7.33 -19.14
C ARG A 121 -5.40 8.51 -18.33
N GLY A 122 -4.57 9.50 -18.00
CA GLY A 122 -4.97 10.61 -17.12
C GLY A 122 -5.29 10.18 -15.68
N LEU A 123 -4.81 9.00 -15.27
CA LEU A 123 -4.99 8.45 -13.93
C LEU A 123 -3.80 8.85 -13.06
N GLU A 124 -3.56 10.14 -12.89
CA GLU A 124 -2.56 10.61 -11.94
C GLU A 124 -3.04 10.32 -10.53
N ILE A 125 -2.25 9.56 -9.80
CA ILE A 125 -2.44 9.32 -8.38
C ILE A 125 -1.18 9.89 -7.72
N TYR A 126 -1.37 10.98 -6.98
CA TYR A 126 -0.36 11.78 -6.25
C TYR A 126 0.47 12.76 -7.09
N GLY A 127 0.41 14.04 -6.67
CA GLY A 127 1.23 15.16 -7.17
C GLY A 127 2.71 15.04 -6.80
N LEU A 128 3.35 13.98 -7.28
CA LEU A 128 4.80 13.89 -7.38
C LEU A 128 5.21 14.65 -8.64
N GLU A 129 5.48 15.94 -8.49
CA GLU A 129 6.60 16.50 -9.23
C GLU A 129 7.80 15.61 -8.92
N SER A 130 8.23 14.87 -9.93
CA SER A 130 9.38 14.00 -9.85
C SER A 130 10.57 14.76 -9.29
N GLY A 131 11.00 14.40 -8.08
CA GLY A 131 12.26 14.83 -7.45
C GLY A 131 13.54 14.42 -8.21
N LEU A 132 13.42 14.13 -9.52
CA LEU A 132 14.53 13.97 -10.45
C LEU A 132 14.77 15.23 -11.32
N ALA A 133 13.96 16.29 -11.20
CA ALA A 133 14.10 17.51 -12.02
C ALA A 133 14.75 18.72 -11.30
N ALA A 134 15.15 18.61 -10.03
CA ALA A 134 15.76 19.74 -9.29
C ALA A 134 17.30 19.72 -9.29
N ARG A 135 17.93 19.32 -10.40
CA ARG A 135 19.34 19.65 -10.68
C ARG A 135 19.39 20.55 -11.91
N GLY A 136 19.52 21.85 -11.65
CA GLY A 136 19.89 22.83 -12.67
C GLY A 136 18.90 23.97 -12.81
N ALA A 137 19.02 24.98 -11.94
CA ALA A 137 18.94 26.40 -12.28
C ALA A 137 19.01 27.21 -10.98
N VAL A 138 20.17 27.82 -10.71
CA VAL A 138 20.21 29.08 -9.95
C VAL A 138 20.21 30.17 -11.02
N PRO A 139 19.14 30.96 -11.17
CA PRO A 139 19.20 32.22 -11.87
C PRO A 139 19.43 33.35 -10.86
N GLN A 140 20.61 33.97 -11.00
CA GLN A 140 21.06 35.30 -10.53
C GLN A 140 20.60 35.75 -9.14
#